data_AF-A0A533S3G4-F1
#
_entry.id   AF-A0A533S3G4-F1
#
_cell.length_a   1.000
_cell.length_b   1.000
_cell.length_c   1.000
_cell.angle_alpha   90.00
_cell.angle_beta   90.00
_cell.angle_gamma   90.00
#
_symmetry.space_group_name_H-M   'P 1'
#
loop_
_entity.id
_entity.type
_entity.pdbx_description
1 polymer ?
#
loop_
_entity_poly.entity_id
_entity_poly.type
_entity_poly.pdbx_seq_one_letter_code
_entity_poly.pdbx_strand_id
1 'polypeptide(L)'
;MRLPVAGRNALRKEMRNHPQNKLSSTEISYLKKEELLCLAKELGIDVRSIIKSAAKETDDIDEAYFEEEEIELQRYSESHPAFTGNVEFDLILELFGTKVKKRARIVYERTPEWEYYDLNLGKLMKGWETQTMSMELLLEPEEGNFEAYRTSTGKIRRRKAKSKWVSFGDLFQEGFLPFDLFSEFDGAIAEACCKEDERRRALYLKSQ
;
A
#
# COMPACT_ATOMS: atom_id res chain seq x y z
N MET A 1 23.96 -11.14 9.16
CA MET A 1 23.29 -9.85 8.90
C MET A 1 24.29 -8.82 8.37
N ARG A 2 24.04 -8.19 7.21
CA ARG A 2 24.81 -7.03 6.72
C ARG A 2 24.23 -5.77 7.39
N LEU A 3 25.09 -4.81 7.76
CA LEU A 3 24.70 -3.58 8.46
C LEU A 3 25.25 -2.38 7.67
N PRO A 4 24.45 -1.76 6.81
CA PRO A 4 24.88 -0.60 6.03
C PRO A 4 25.12 0.62 6.93
N VAL A 5 25.71 1.67 6.34
CA VAL A 5 26.17 2.83 7.11
C VAL A 5 24.99 3.55 7.80
N ALA A 6 23.85 3.70 7.12
CA ALA A 6 22.64 4.29 7.68
C ALA A 6 22.10 3.48 8.88
N GLY A 7 21.92 2.16 8.71
CA GLY A 7 21.52 1.27 9.79
C GLY A 7 22.51 1.24 10.97
N ARG A 8 23.82 1.34 10.71
CA ARG A 8 24.84 1.45 11.77
C ARG A 8 24.69 2.76 12.54
N ASN A 9 24.39 3.86 11.85
CA ASN A 9 24.23 5.17 12.48
C ASN A 9 22.93 5.26 13.28
N ALA A 10 21.83 4.72 12.75
CA ALA A 10 20.56 4.61 13.47
C ALA A 10 20.68 3.74 14.72
N LEU A 11 21.33 2.59 14.61
CA LEU A 11 21.58 1.70 15.74
C LEU A 11 22.46 2.36 16.82
N ARG A 12 23.52 3.07 16.42
CA ARG A 12 24.34 3.86 17.35
C ARG A 12 23.56 4.98 18.03
N LYS A 13 22.65 5.64 17.32
CA LYS A 13 21.79 6.69 17.88
C LYS A 13 20.88 6.10 18.95
N GLU A 14 20.28 4.95 18.69
CA GLU A 14 19.40 4.29 19.67
C GLU A 14 20.17 3.81 20.91
N MET A 15 21.33 3.17 20.72
CA MET A 15 22.17 2.71 21.83
C MET A 15 22.60 3.84 22.76
N ARG A 16 22.90 5.02 22.22
CA ARG A 16 23.27 6.20 23.04
C ARG A 16 22.12 6.67 23.93
N ASN A 17 20.87 6.50 23.47
CA ASN A 17 19.68 6.92 24.19
C ASN A 17 19.10 5.82 25.08
N HIS A 18 19.66 4.60 25.04
CA HIS A 18 19.13 3.46 25.77
C HIS A 18 19.44 3.56 27.28
N PRO A 19 18.44 3.44 28.18
CA PRO A 19 18.62 3.70 29.61
C PRO A 19 19.57 2.72 30.33
N GLN A 20 19.78 1.53 29.75
CA GLN A 20 20.69 0.50 30.29
C GLN A 20 22.08 0.52 29.66
N ASN A 21 22.34 1.42 28.70
CA ASN A 21 23.64 1.52 28.06
C ASN A 21 24.68 2.12 29.03
N LYS A 22 25.83 1.45 29.15
CA LYS A 22 26.94 1.84 30.04
C LYS A 22 28.10 2.49 29.29
N LEU A 23 28.10 2.45 27.96
CA LEU A 23 29.15 3.02 27.12
C LEU A 23 28.89 4.49 26.84
N SER A 24 29.95 5.28 26.80
CA SER A 24 29.89 6.68 26.36
C SER A 24 29.56 6.80 24.87
N SER A 25 29.06 7.97 24.47
CA SER A 25 28.77 8.29 23.06
C SER A 25 29.99 8.14 22.15
N THR A 26 31.18 8.39 22.68
CA THR A 26 32.45 8.25 21.98
C THR A 26 32.77 6.77 21.75
N GLU A 27 32.66 5.92 22.78
CA GLU A 27 32.90 4.48 22.66
C GLU A 27 31.96 3.82 21.64
N ILE A 28 30.67 4.16 21.67
CA ILE A 28 29.66 3.65 20.70
C ILE A 28 30.02 4.01 19.25
N SER A 29 30.64 5.17 19.04
CA SER A 29 31.02 5.64 17.70
C SER A 29 32.14 4.80 17.08
N TYR A 30 33.02 4.24 17.91
CA TYR A 30 34.15 3.43 17.48
C TYR A 30 33.84 1.93 17.39
N LEU A 31 32.67 1.48 17.88
CA LEU A 31 32.27 0.09 17.77
C LEU A 31 32.17 -0.36 16.30
N LYS A 32 32.80 -1.51 16.05
CA LYS A 32 32.68 -2.26 14.80
C LYS A 32 31.31 -2.92 14.72
N LYS A 33 30.98 -3.40 13.53
CA LYS A 33 29.66 -3.97 13.24
C LYS A 33 29.30 -5.12 14.17
N GLU A 34 30.23 -6.03 14.40
CA GLU A 34 30.03 -7.22 15.22
C GLU A 34 29.78 -6.81 16.69
N GLU A 35 30.51 -5.81 17.16
CA GLU A 35 30.39 -5.27 18.52
C GLU A 35 29.08 -4.52 18.73
N LEU A 36 28.61 -3.76 17.73
CA LEU A 36 27.28 -3.14 17.74
C LEU A 36 26.17 -4.18 17.83
N LEU A 37 26.28 -5.29 17.09
CA LEU A 37 25.27 -6.35 17.12
C LEU A 37 25.22 -7.08 18.45
N CYS A 38 26.38 -7.36 19.05
CA CYS A 38 26.45 -7.93 20.39
C CYS A 38 25.84 -6.99 21.42
N LEU A 39 26.20 -5.70 21.39
CA LEU A 39 25.66 -4.72 22.32
C LEU A 39 24.14 -4.54 22.16
N ALA A 40 23.64 -4.51 20.91
CA ALA A 40 22.20 -4.40 20.67
C ALA A 40 21.44 -5.59 21.29
N LYS A 41 22.00 -6.79 21.13
CA LYS A 41 21.44 -8.01 21.70
C LYS A 41 21.47 -7.99 23.24
N GLU A 42 22.55 -7.51 23.84
CA GLU A 42 22.67 -7.34 25.30
C GLU A 42 21.67 -6.32 25.85
N LEU A 43 21.43 -5.25 25.11
CA LEU A 43 20.47 -4.20 25.47
C LEU A 43 19.01 -4.57 25.12
N GLY A 44 18.76 -5.72 24.48
CA GLY A 44 17.42 -6.12 24.04
C GLY A 44 16.84 -5.24 22.94
N ILE A 45 17.69 -4.52 22.20
CA ILE A 45 17.28 -3.63 21.12
C ILE A 45 16.93 -4.45 19.88
N ASP A 46 15.72 -4.25 19.36
CA ASP A 46 15.32 -4.85 18.08
C ASP A 46 16.01 -4.12 16.91
N VAL A 47 17.17 -4.66 16.54
CA VAL A 47 17.98 -4.16 15.42
C VAL A 47 17.19 -4.16 14.11
N ARG A 48 16.27 -5.12 13.90
CA ARG A 48 15.49 -5.20 12.66
C ARG A 48 14.50 -4.05 12.57
N SER A 49 13.81 -3.71 13.67
CA SER A 49 12.89 -2.57 13.72
C SER A 49 13.61 -1.25 13.43
N ILE A 50 14.80 -1.04 14.01
CA ILE A 50 15.55 0.21 13.83
C ILE A 50 16.05 0.36 12.39
N ILE A 51 16.52 -0.73 11.79
CA ILE A 51 16.98 -0.71 10.40
C ILE A 51 15.79 -0.47 9.46
N LYS A 52 14.62 -1.07 9.71
CA LYS A 52 13.39 -0.81 8.93
C LYS A 52 12.98 0.67 9.00
N SER A 53 13.00 1.27 10.19
CA SER A 53 12.68 2.70 10.35
C SER A 53 13.70 3.59 9.63
N ALA A 54 14.99 3.26 9.71
CA ALA A 54 16.05 4.00 9.04
C ALA A 54 15.99 3.88 7.50
N ALA A 55 15.54 2.74 6.97
CA ALA A 55 15.36 2.54 5.54
C ALA A 55 14.13 3.27 4.98
N LYS A 56 13.04 3.36 5.76
CA LYS A 56 11.85 4.16 5.41
C LYS A 56 12.15 5.66 5.31
N GLU A 57 13.12 6.18 6.06
CA GLU A 57 13.53 7.58 6.00
C GLU A 57 14.40 7.92 4.77
N THR A 58 14.94 6.92 4.07
CA THR A 58 15.91 7.13 2.97
C THR A 58 15.39 6.83 1.57
N ASP A 59 14.14 6.39 1.38
CA ASP A 59 13.55 5.89 0.11
C ASP A 59 14.32 4.75 -0.60
N ASP A 60 15.55 4.45 -0.18
CA ASP A 60 16.37 3.33 -0.60
C ASP A 60 16.09 2.09 0.28
N ILE A 61 15.01 1.37 -0.03
CA ILE A 61 14.84 -0.01 0.44
C ILE A 61 15.78 -0.89 -0.39
N ASP A 62 17.05 -0.95 0.02
CA ASP A 62 18.07 -1.78 -0.63
C ASP A 62 17.66 -3.26 -0.48
N GLU A 63 17.41 -3.99 -1.58
CA GLU A 63 17.00 -5.42 -1.55
C GLU A 63 17.94 -6.31 -0.70
N ALA A 64 19.14 -5.83 -0.37
CA ALA A 64 20.13 -6.46 0.50
C ALA A 64 19.72 -6.68 1.98
N TYR A 65 18.54 -6.21 2.43
CA TYR A 65 18.07 -6.33 3.81
C TYR A 65 17.23 -7.58 4.12
N PHE A 66 16.65 -8.19 3.09
CA PHE A 66 15.70 -9.28 3.23
C PHE A 66 16.36 -10.63 2.97
N GLU A 67 15.90 -11.68 3.65
CA GLU A 67 16.25 -13.04 3.24
C GLU A 67 15.70 -13.30 1.82
N GLU A 68 16.33 -14.19 1.04
CA GLU A 68 15.93 -14.43 -0.36
C GLU A 68 14.44 -14.80 -0.45
N GLU A 69 13.95 -15.57 0.52
CA GLU A 69 12.53 -15.92 0.68
C GLU A 69 11.62 -14.69 0.95
N GLU A 70 12.10 -13.69 1.71
CA GLU A 70 11.34 -12.46 1.98
C GLU A 70 11.28 -11.55 0.75
N ILE A 71 12.37 -11.48 -0.03
CA ILE A 71 12.41 -10.75 -1.31
C ILE A 71 11.45 -11.40 -2.32
N GLU A 72 11.48 -12.73 -2.41
CA GLU A 72 10.57 -13.49 -3.28
C GLU A 72 9.12 -13.28 -2.86
N LEU A 73 8.82 -13.30 -1.55
CA LEU A 73 7.48 -13.05 -1.04
C LEU A 73 7.01 -11.62 -1.32
N GLN A 74 7.89 -10.63 -1.17
CA GLN A 74 7.61 -9.24 -1.51
C GLN A 74 7.31 -9.10 -3.01
N ARG A 75 8.21 -9.55 -3.88
CA ARG A 75 8.05 -9.50 -5.34
C ARG A 75 6.79 -10.22 -5.80
N TYR A 76 6.49 -11.36 -5.18
CA TYR A 76 5.27 -12.11 -5.42
C TYR A 76 4.04 -11.27 -5.08
N SER A 77 3.99 -10.68 -3.88
CA SER A 77 2.85 -9.91 -3.37
C SER A 77 2.62 -8.59 -4.10
N GLU A 78 3.69 -7.98 -4.61
CA GLU A 78 3.63 -6.79 -5.48
C GLU A 78 3.11 -7.13 -6.88
N SER A 79 3.53 -8.27 -7.44
CA SER A 79 3.09 -8.71 -8.78
C SER A 79 1.71 -9.38 -8.76
N HIS A 80 1.30 -9.93 -7.61
CA HIS A 80 0.04 -10.64 -7.41
C HIS A 80 -0.62 -10.16 -6.12
N PRO A 81 -1.22 -8.95 -6.12
CA PRO A 81 -1.99 -8.48 -4.98
C PRO A 81 -3.07 -9.49 -4.60
N ALA A 82 -3.20 -9.79 -3.30
CA ALA A 82 -4.17 -10.79 -2.81
C ALA A 82 -5.61 -10.44 -3.21
N PHE A 83 -5.94 -9.16 -3.19
CA PHE A 83 -7.24 -8.60 -3.53
C PHE A 83 -7.08 -7.41 -4.46
N THR A 84 -7.91 -7.37 -5.49
CA THR A 84 -8.11 -6.20 -6.33
C THR A 84 -9.60 -5.93 -6.41
N GLY A 85 -10.00 -4.67 -6.40
CA GLY A 85 -11.42 -4.35 -6.35
C GLY A 85 -11.72 -2.88 -6.41
N ASN A 86 -13.00 -2.57 -6.22
CA ASN A 86 -13.44 -1.20 -6.05
C ASN A 86 -14.52 -1.08 -4.96
N VAL A 87 -14.52 0.06 -4.28
CA VAL A 87 -15.55 0.47 -3.33
C VAL A 87 -16.21 1.72 -3.87
N GLU A 88 -17.49 1.64 -4.23
CA GLU A 88 -18.26 2.76 -4.76
C GLU A 88 -19.01 3.52 -3.68
N PHE A 89 -19.08 4.84 -3.81
CA PHE A 89 -19.79 5.71 -2.88
C PHE A 89 -20.26 7.00 -3.57
N ASP A 90 -21.12 7.75 -2.89
CA ASP A 90 -21.57 9.05 -3.36
C ASP A 90 -20.69 10.17 -2.79
N LEU A 91 -20.02 10.92 -3.66
CA LEU A 91 -19.27 12.12 -3.31
C LEU A 91 -20.17 13.35 -3.45
N ILE A 92 -20.28 14.13 -2.37
CA ILE A 92 -21.01 15.40 -2.37
C ILE A 92 -19.98 16.52 -2.29
N LEU A 93 -19.92 17.34 -3.33
CA LEU A 93 -19.08 18.53 -3.40
C LEU A 93 -19.97 19.76 -3.25
N GLU A 94 -19.64 20.65 -2.32
CA GLU A 94 -20.30 21.94 -2.18
C GLU A 94 -19.35 23.04 -2.65
N LEU A 95 -19.70 23.69 -3.76
CA LEU A 95 -18.91 24.76 -4.37
C LEU A 95 -19.80 25.99 -4.53
N PHE A 96 -19.42 27.11 -3.90
CA PHE A 96 -20.17 28.38 -3.97
C PHE A 96 -21.66 28.23 -3.62
N GLY A 97 -21.99 27.41 -2.60
CA GLY A 97 -23.36 27.12 -2.18
C GLY A 97 -24.13 26.17 -3.11
N THR A 98 -23.50 25.68 -4.18
CA THR A 98 -24.07 24.65 -5.06
C THR A 98 -23.58 23.29 -4.63
N LYS A 99 -24.52 22.39 -4.31
CA LYS A 99 -24.23 20.99 -3.98
C LYS A 99 -24.30 20.13 -5.24
N VAL A 100 -23.20 19.47 -5.57
CA VAL A 100 -23.10 18.52 -6.67
C VAL A 100 -22.85 17.14 -6.08
N LYS A 101 -23.75 16.19 -6.41
CA LYS A 101 -23.60 14.78 -6.06
C LYS A 101 -23.01 14.04 -7.27
N LYS A 102 -21.91 13.31 -7.06
CA LYS A 102 -21.26 12.47 -8.07
C LYS A 102 -21.03 11.07 -7.53
N ARG A 103 -21.07 10.07 -8.40
CA ARG A 103 -20.61 8.72 -8.05
C ARG A 103 -19.09 8.69 -8.11
N ALA A 104 -18.50 8.17 -7.05
CA ALA A 104 -17.07 8.00 -6.89
C ALA A 104 -16.79 6.52 -6.60
N ARG A 105 -15.54 6.11 -6.82
CA ARG A 105 -15.06 4.81 -6.35
C ARG A 105 -13.60 4.87 -5.96
N ILE A 106 -13.23 4.08 -4.96
CA ILE A 106 -11.83 3.73 -4.72
C ILE A 106 -11.53 2.46 -5.51
N VAL A 107 -10.53 2.51 -6.37
CA VAL A 107 -9.94 1.32 -7.01
C VAL A 107 -8.71 0.96 -6.21
N TYR A 108 -8.61 -0.30 -5.78
CA TYR A 108 -7.55 -0.73 -4.87
C TYR A 108 -6.91 -2.05 -5.31
N GLU A 109 -5.65 -2.20 -4.91
CA GLU A 109 -4.92 -3.46 -4.85
C GLU A 109 -4.38 -3.62 -3.42
N ARG A 110 -4.55 -4.79 -2.82
CA ARG A 110 -4.20 -5.02 -1.43
C ARG A 110 -3.72 -6.43 -1.19
N THR A 111 -2.62 -6.56 -0.47
CA THR A 111 -2.19 -7.79 0.19
C THR A 111 -2.21 -7.54 1.70
N PRO A 112 -3.03 -8.26 2.48
CA PRO A 112 -3.12 -8.04 3.92
C PRO A 112 -2.04 -8.77 4.72
N GLU A 113 -1.83 -8.35 5.97
CA GLU A 113 -0.96 -9.07 6.92
C GLU A 113 -1.56 -10.38 7.46
N TRP A 114 -2.87 -10.60 7.30
CA TRP A 114 -3.55 -11.81 7.76
C TRP A 114 -3.49 -12.92 6.70
N GLU A 115 -3.65 -14.18 7.13
CA GLU A 115 -3.65 -15.32 6.21
C GLU A 115 -4.88 -15.29 5.31
N TYR A 116 -4.70 -15.43 4.00
CA TYR A 116 -5.77 -15.41 3.00
C TYR A 116 -5.66 -16.60 2.04
N TYR A 117 -6.74 -16.88 1.30
CA TYR A 117 -6.73 -17.88 0.24
C TYR A 117 -6.27 -17.26 -1.08
N ASP A 118 -5.08 -17.65 -1.54
CA ASP A 118 -4.49 -17.17 -2.78
C ASP A 118 -5.02 -17.97 -3.98
N LEU A 119 -5.58 -17.25 -4.96
CA LEU A 119 -6.16 -17.86 -6.16
C LEU A 119 -5.11 -18.36 -7.15
N ASN A 120 -3.92 -17.76 -7.18
CA ASN A 120 -2.85 -18.14 -8.10
C ASN A 120 -2.13 -19.39 -7.63
N LEU A 121 -1.90 -19.52 -6.31
CA LEU A 121 -1.26 -20.68 -5.70
C LEU A 121 -2.25 -21.77 -5.27
N GLY A 122 -3.55 -21.45 -5.18
CA GLY A 122 -4.59 -22.39 -4.76
C GLY A 122 -4.42 -22.88 -3.32
N LYS A 123 -3.89 -22.05 -2.42
CA LYS A 123 -3.60 -22.41 -1.02
C LYS A 123 -3.75 -21.22 -0.08
N LEU A 124 -3.85 -21.51 1.21
CA LEU A 124 -3.72 -20.50 2.25
C LEU A 124 -2.27 -20.00 2.33
N MET A 125 -2.10 -18.69 2.40
CA MET A 125 -0.80 -18.06 2.58
C MET A 125 -0.91 -16.73 3.32
N LYS A 126 0.23 -16.23 3.78
CA LYS A 126 0.39 -14.88 4.29
C LYS A 126 1.41 -14.17 3.40
N GLY A 127 0.96 -13.12 2.72
CA GLY A 127 1.78 -12.33 1.79
C GLY A 127 2.58 -11.23 2.51
N TRP A 128 3.29 -10.44 1.72
CA TRP A 128 3.89 -9.20 2.16
C TRP A 128 2.86 -8.08 2.10
N GLU A 129 2.63 -7.36 3.21
CA GLU A 129 1.60 -6.33 3.25
C GLU A 129 1.89 -5.22 2.24
N THR A 130 0.93 -4.98 1.36
CA THR A 130 0.95 -3.89 0.39
C THR A 130 -0.45 -3.34 0.21
N GLN A 131 -0.54 -2.03 -0.05
CA GLN A 131 -1.80 -1.41 -0.45
C GLN A 131 -1.53 -0.28 -1.42
N THR A 132 -2.22 -0.31 -2.55
CA THR A 132 -2.32 0.81 -3.48
C THR A 132 -3.79 1.15 -3.64
N MET A 133 -4.10 2.44 -3.72
CA MET A 133 -5.46 2.89 -4.00
C MET A 133 -5.47 4.17 -4.82
N SER A 134 -6.50 4.33 -5.63
CA SER A 134 -6.77 5.53 -6.41
C SER A 134 -8.27 5.83 -6.39
N MET A 135 -8.63 7.10 -6.44
CA MET A 135 -10.04 7.50 -6.55
C MET A 135 -10.39 7.79 -8.01
N GLU A 136 -11.56 7.35 -8.43
CA GLU A 136 -12.15 7.68 -9.71
C GLU A 136 -13.53 8.30 -9.54
N LEU A 137 -13.88 9.25 -10.42
CA LEU A 137 -15.22 9.82 -10.51
C LEU A 137 -15.93 9.38 -11.77
N LEU A 138 -17.24 9.14 -11.66
CA LEU A 138 -18.10 8.89 -12.80
C LEU A 138 -18.49 10.22 -13.45
N LEU A 139 -17.91 10.49 -14.62
CA LEU A 139 -18.35 11.59 -15.47
C LEU A 139 -19.52 11.14 -16.33
N GLU A 140 -20.65 11.80 -16.12
CA GLU A 140 -21.80 11.71 -17.01
C GLU A 140 -21.66 12.75 -18.13
N PRO A 141 -21.87 12.36 -19.39
CA PRO A 141 -21.82 13.30 -20.49
C PRO A 141 -23.00 14.28 -20.41
N GLU A 142 -22.74 15.56 -20.69
CA GLU A 142 -23.83 16.53 -20.81
C GLU A 142 -24.81 16.11 -21.91
N GLU A 143 -26.07 16.50 -21.74
CA GLU A 143 -27.11 16.18 -22.68
C GLU A 143 -26.79 16.76 -24.08
N GLY A 144 -26.83 15.90 -25.10
CA GLY A 144 -26.46 16.28 -26.47
C GLY A 144 -24.98 16.13 -26.81
N ASN A 145 -24.12 15.66 -25.90
CA ASN A 145 -22.73 15.35 -26.24
C ASN A 145 -22.58 14.05 -27.06
N PHE A 146 -21.78 14.13 -28.12
CA PHE A 146 -21.46 13.01 -29.01
C PHE A 146 -19.95 12.80 -29.11
N GLU A 147 -19.53 11.53 -29.12
CA GLU A 147 -18.14 11.13 -29.37
C GLU A 147 -17.96 10.83 -30.85
N ALA A 148 -16.88 11.35 -31.43
CA ALA A 148 -16.43 10.93 -32.75
C ALA A 148 -15.67 9.61 -32.65
N TYR A 149 -15.99 8.64 -33.51
CA TYR A 149 -15.23 7.39 -33.63
C TYR A 149 -14.97 7.06 -35.11
N ARG A 150 -13.83 6.42 -35.37
CA ARG A 150 -13.44 6.00 -36.72
C ARG A 150 -13.95 4.59 -36.96
N THR A 151 -14.71 4.40 -38.04
CA THR A 151 -15.17 3.09 -38.49
C THR A 151 -14.03 2.30 -39.14
N SER A 152 -14.21 0.99 -39.33
CA SER A 152 -13.28 0.12 -40.06
C SER A 152 -13.02 0.58 -41.52
N THR A 153 -13.91 1.39 -42.09
CA THR A 153 -13.76 1.99 -43.43
C THR A 153 -13.09 3.37 -43.42
N GLY A 154 -12.58 3.82 -42.26
CA GLY A 154 -11.92 5.12 -42.11
C GLY A 154 -12.86 6.32 -41.97
N LYS A 155 -14.18 6.14 -42.19
CA LYS A 155 -15.19 7.21 -41.99
C LYS A 155 -15.35 7.55 -40.50
N ILE A 156 -15.47 8.84 -40.21
CA ILE A 156 -15.78 9.34 -38.86
C ILE A 156 -17.30 9.33 -38.67
N ARG A 157 -17.77 8.74 -37.57
CA ARG A 157 -19.19 8.76 -37.14
C ARG A 157 -19.31 9.31 -35.73
N ARG A 158 -20.52 9.73 -35.37
CA ARG A 158 -20.87 10.23 -34.03
C ARG A 158 -21.75 9.22 -33.31
N ARG A 159 -21.50 9.00 -32.02
CA ARG A 159 -22.37 8.23 -31.13
C ARG A 159 -22.61 9.02 -29.84
N LYS A 160 -23.73 8.77 -29.16
CA LYS A 160 -24.00 9.41 -27.85
C LYS A 160 -22.83 9.10 -26.92
N ALA A 161 -22.34 10.14 -26.22
CA ALA A 161 -21.28 9.96 -25.25
C ALA A 161 -21.73 9.01 -24.13
N LYS A 162 -20.80 8.19 -23.65
CA LYS A 162 -21.00 7.26 -22.55
C LYS A 162 -20.38 7.80 -21.27
N SER A 163 -20.96 7.43 -20.14
CA SER A 163 -20.34 7.70 -18.85
C SER A 163 -18.99 7.02 -18.77
N LYS A 164 -18.01 7.71 -18.16
CA LYS A 164 -16.66 7.19 -18.00
C LYS A 164 -16.15 7.47 -16.59
N TRP A 165 -15.44 6.50 -16.04
CA TRP A 165 -14.63 6.71 -14.85
C TRP A 165 -13.38 7.48 -15.25
N VAL A 166 -13.04 8.51 -14.49
CA VAL A 166 -11.81 9.27 -14.65
C VAL A 166 -11.05 9.27 -13.35
N SER A 167 -9.73 9.10 -13.44
CA SER A 167 -8.85 9.26 -12.28
C SER A 167 -9.04 10.66 -11.70
N PHE A 168 -9.16 10.69 -10.38
CA PHE A 168 -9.37 11.88 -9.57
C PHE A 168 -8.36 11.92 -8.42
N GLY A 169 -7.13 11.48 -8.72
CA GLY A 169 -6.05 11.34 -7.75
C GLY A 169 -5.47 12.66 -7.23
N ASP A 170 -5.52 13.74 -8.04
CA ASP A 170 -4.87 15.02 -7.70
C ASP A 170 -5.43 15.67 -6.43
N LEU A 171 -6.67 15.36 -6.03
CA LEU A 171 -7.25 15.89 -4.78
C LEU A 171 -6.59 15.34 -3.51
N PHE A 172 -5.99 14.15 -3.57
CA PHE A 172 -5.30 13.58 -2.42
C PHE A 172 -3.97 14.28 -2.12
N GLN A 173 -3.34 14.86 -3.13
CA GLN A 173 -1.98 15.41 -3.00
C GLN A 173 -1.95 16.78 -2.32
N GLU A 174 -3.07 17.51 -2.33
CA GLU A 174 -3.12 18.91 -1.87
C GLU A 174 -4.02 19.12 -0.63
N GLY A 175 -4.32 18.04 0.12
CA GLY A 175 -5.13 18.11 1.34
C GLY A 175 -6.60 18.50 1.10
N PHE A 176 -7.11 18.31 -0.12
CA PHE A 176 -8.50 18.65 -0.44
C PHE A 176 -9.49 17.70 0.25
N LEU A 177 -9.11 16.42 0.41
CA LEU A 177 -9.87 15.46 1.19
C LEU A 177 -9.34 15.41 2.63
N PRO A 178 -10.23 15.39 3.65
CA PRO A 178 -9.82 15.21 5.03
C PRO A 178 -9.03 13.91 5.21
N PHE A 179 -8.01 13.95 6.07
CA PHE A 179 -7.19 12.77 6.35
C PHE A 179 -8.01 11.60 6.93
N ASP A 180 -9.03 11.90 7.75
CA ASP A 180 -9.90 10.88 8.36
C ASP A 180 -10.64 10.04 7.30
N LEU A 181 -10.87 10.59 6.10
CA LEU A 181 -11.52 9.88 5.00
C LEU A 181 -10.68 8.68 4.52
N PHE A 182 -9.35 8.73 4.66
CA PHE A 182 -8.48 7.61 4.32
C PHE A 182 -8.70 6.41 5.25
N SER A 183 -8.89 6.65 6.55
CA SER A 183 -9.17 5.57 7.51
C SER A 183 -10.50 4.89 7.21
N GLU A 184 -11.51 5.65 6.77
CA GLU A 184 -12.79 5.12 6.33
C GLU A 184 -12.64 4.26 5.06
N PHE A 185 -11.82 4.68 4.10
CA PHE A 185 -11.52 3.87 2.91
C PHE A 185 -10.78 2.59 3.25
N ASP A 186 -9.77 2.66 4.12
CA ASP A 186 -9.01 1.49 4.57
C ASP A 186 -9.92 0.46 5.25
N GLY A 187 -10.86 0.93 6.09
CA GLY A 187 -11.87 0.12 6.74
C GLY A 187 -12.81 -0.55 5.73
N ALA A 188 -13.34 0.21 4.77
CA ALA A 188 -14.23 -0.31 3.74
C ALA A 188 -13.53 -1.33 2.81
N ILE A 189 -12.27 -1.08 2.45
CA ILE A 189 -11.44 -2.02 1.69
C ILE A 189 -11.19 -3.28 2.51
N ALA A 190 -10.82 -3.15 3.79
CA ALA A 190 -10.57 -4.31 4.66
C ALA A 190 -11.79 -5.21 4.76
N GLU A 191 -12.98 -4.62 4.97
CA GLU A 191 -14.23 -5.35 5.02
C GLU A 191 -14.52 -6.07 3.69
N ALA A 192 -14.30 -5.40 2.56
CA ALA A 192 -14.46 -6.00 1.23
C ALA A 192 -13.51 -7.19 1.02
N CYS A 193 -12.24 -7.06 1.41
CA CYS A 193 -11.26 -8.15 1.33
C CYS A 193 -11.65 -9.35 2.21
N CYS A 194 -12.08 -9.10 3.45
CA CYS A 194 -12.52 -10.17 4.35
C CYS A 194 -13.71 -10.95 3.78
N LYS A 195 -14.75 -10.26 3.28
CA LYS A 195 -15.92 -10.92 2.66
C LYS A 195 -15.56 -11.74 1.43
N GLU A 196 -14.65 -11.23 0.62
CA GLU A 196 -14.16 -11.94 -0.57
C GLU A 196 -13.33 -13.18 -0.18
N ASP A 197 -12.47 -13.10 0.83
CA ASP A 197 -11.70 -14.24 1.33
C ASP A 197 -12.60 -15.34 1.91
N GLU A 198 -13.61 -14.97 2.71
CA GLU A 198 -14.62 -15.90 3.22
C GLU A 198 -15.31 -16.66 2.08
N ARG A 199 -15.67 -15.95 1.00
CA ARG A 199 -16.27 -16.56 -0.20
C ARG A 199 -15.29 -17.52 -0.89
N ARG A 200 -14.02 -17.15 -1.04
CA ARG A 200 -12.98 -17.99 -1.66
C ARG A 200 -12.77 -19.27 -0.86
N ARG A 201 -12.62 -19.17 0.47
CA ARG A 201 -12.46 -20.33 1.37
C ARG A 201 -13.69 -21.25 1.33
N ALA A 202 -14.90 -20.68 1.30
CA ALA A 202 -16.13 -21.47 1.21
C ALA A 202 -16.24 -22.26 -0.11
N LEU A 203 -15.73 -21.72 -1.22
CA LEU A 203 -15.68 -22.42 -2.50
C LEU A 203 -14.60 -23.52 -2.49
N TYR A 204 -13.43 -23.24 -1.92
CA TYR A 204 -12.36 -24.22 -1.77
C TYR A 204 -12.81 -25.47 -0.99
N LEU A 205 -13.44 -25.27 0.17
CA LEU A 205 -13.92 -26.37 1.01
C LEU A 205 -15.00 -27.23 0.34
N LYS A 206 -15.76 -26.68 -0.62
CA LYS A 206 -16.76 -27.44 -1.40
C LYS A 206 -16.14 -28.25 -2.55
N SER A 207 -14.91 -27.93 -2.94
CA SER A 207 -14.20 -28.59 -4.04
C SER A 207 -13.29 -29.74 -3.58
N GLN A 208 -13.17 -29.95 -2.26
CA GLN A 208 -12.51 -31.10 -1.63
C GLN A 208 -13.53 -32.21 -1.35
#